data_AF-A0A7Y7CFE6-F1
#
_entry.id   AF-A0A7Y7CFE6-F1
#
_cell.length_a   1.000
_cell.length_b   1.000
_cell.length_c   1.000
_cell.angle_alpha   90.00
_cell.angle_beta   90.00
_cell.angle_gamma   90.00
#
_symmetry.space_group_name_H-M   'P 1'
#
loop_
_entity.id
_entity.type
_entity.pdbx_description
1 polymer ?
#
loop_
_entity_poly.entity_id
_entity_poly.type
_entity_poly.pdbx_seq_one_letter_code
_entity_poly.pdbx_strand_id
1 'polypeptide(L)' 'MSGPAFFQTHMGQRFFEGTVPQILRELRRLNDNLERLVAVAQQHAGQQKASSAEPVPPPATEKAEEP' A
#
# COMPACT_ATOMS: atom_id res chain seq x y z
N MET A 1 -19.68 -31.19 -35.17
CA MET A 1 -20.11 -31.15 -33.76
C MET A 1 -19.03 -30.44 -32.96
N SER A 2 -19.39 -29.55 -32.03
CA SER A 2 -18.40 -28.89 -31.17
C SER A 2 -17.98 -29.85 -30.06
N GLY A 3 -16.69 -29.92 -29.74
CA GLY A 3 -16.16 -30.76 -28.68
C GLY A 3 -16.60 -30.29 -27.27
N PRO A 4 -16.20 -31.03 -26.22
CA PRO A 4 -16.50 -30.65 -24.84
C PRO A 4 -15.88 -29.29 -24.48
N ALA A 5 -16.59 -28.51 -23.67
CA ALA A 5 -16.07 -27.24 -23.19
C ALA A 5 -14.86 -27.45 -22.26
N PHE A 6 -13.95 -26.48 -22.18
CA PHE A 6 -12.69 -26.63 -21.43
C PHE A 6 -12.89 -27.10 -19.98
N PHE A 7 -13.85 -26.52 -19.24
CA PHE A 7 -14.14 -26.89 -17.85
C PHE A 7 -14.66 -28.33 -17.68
N GLN A 8 -15.15 -28.96 -18.75
CA GLN A 8 -15.62 -30.35 -18.76
C GLN A 8 -14.47 -31.33 -19.00
N THR A 9 -13.31 -30.84 -19.46
CA THR A 9 -12.13 -31.68 -19.67
C THR A 9 -11.43 -31.97 -18.34
N HIS A 10 -10.72 -33.09 -18.25
CA HIS A 10 -9.91 -33.41 -17.06
C HIS A 10 -8.88 -32.33 -16.74
N MET A 11 -8.27 -31.71 -17.77
CA MET A 11 -7.37 -30.57 -17.57
C MET A 11 -8.10 -29.36 -16.99
N GLY A 12 -9.28 -29.02 -17.52
CA GLY A 12 -10.06 -27.88 -17.04
C GLY A 12 -10.51 -28.05 -15.59
N GLN A 13 -10.95 -29.25 -15.20
CA GLN A 13 -11.29 -29.55 -13.81
C GLN A 13 -10.11 -29.30 -12.87
N ARG A 14 -8.93 -29.86 -13.18
CA ARG A 14 -7.72 -29.63 -12.37
C ARG A 14 -7.30 -28.16 -12.31
N PHE A 15 -7.47 -27.43 -13.41
CA PHE A 15 -7.18 -26.00 -13.46
C PHE A 15 -8.07 -25.20 -12.50
N PHE A 16 -9.38 -25.44 -12.52
CA PHE A 16 -10.32 -24.72 -11.65
C PHE A 16 -10.24 -25.16 -10.18
N GLU A 17 -9.98 -26.44 -9.92
CA GLU A 17 -9.89 -26.97 -8.55
C GLU A 17 -8.54 -26.67 -7.88
N GLY A 18 -7.45 -26.64 -8.65
CA GLY A 18 -6.10 -26.46 -8.12
C GLY A 18 -5.49 -25.10 -8.42
N THR A 19 -5.37 -24.79 -9.72
CA THR A 19 -4.61 -23.63 -10.19
C THR A 19 -5.30 -22.31 -9.85
N VAL A 20 -6.61 -22.20 -10.08
CA VAL A 20 -7.35 -20.95 -9.81
C VAL A 20 -7.29 -20.55 -8.34
N PRO A 21 -7.55 -21.44 -7.35
CA PRO A 21 -7.40 -21.10 -5.94
C PRO A 21 -5.97 -20.72 -5.54
N GLN A 22 -4.95 -21.29 -6.18
CA GLN A 22 -3.55 -20.88 -5.96
C GLN A 22 -3.31 -19.46 -6.48
N ILE A 23 -3.73 -19.15 -7.71
CA ILE A 23 -3.61 -17.80 -8.27
C ILE A 23 -4.32 -16.77 -7.38
N LEU A 24 -5.54 -17.07 -6.93
CA LEU A 24 -6.30 -16.15 -6.05
C LEU A 24 -5.60 -15.90 -4.71
N ARG A 25 -4.94 -16.93 -4.14
CA ARG A 25 -4.14 -16.77 -2.92
C ARG A 25 -2.93 -15.86 -3.13
N GLU A 26 -2.23 -16.03 -4.24
CA GLU A 26 -1.07 -15.18 -4.56
C GLU A 26 -1.48 -13.74 -4.92
N LEU A 27 -2.60 -13.55 -5.61
CA LEU A 27 -3.18 -12.22 -5.85
C LEU A 27 -3.55 -11.51 -4.54
N ARG A 28 -4.14 -12.24 -3.58
CA ARG A 28 -4.43 -11.68 -2.26
C ARG A 28 -3.15 -11.25 -1.53
N ARG A 29 -2.14 -12.12 -1.51
CA ARG A 29 -0.82 -11.80 -0.90
C ARG A 29 -0.18 -10.57 -1.55
N LEU A 30 -0.28 -10.44 -2.87
CA LEU A 30 0.21 -9.26 -3.57
C LEU A 30 -0.52 -8.00 -3.09
N ASN A 31 -1.85 -8.04 -3.00
CA ASN A 31 -2.62 -6.90 -2.51
C ASN A 31 -2.25 -6.53 -1.06
N ASP A 32 -2.14 -7.52 -0.17
CA ASP A 32 -1.72 -7.30 1.23
C ASP A 32 -0.33 -6.64 1.31
N ASN A 33 0.59 -7.01 0.42
CA ASN A 33 1.93 -6.41 0.34
C ASN A 33 1.89 -4.97 -0.17
N LEU A 34 1.03 -4.66 -1.15
CA LEU A 34 0.84 -3.30 -1.65
C LEU A 34 0.24 -2.40 -0.56
N GLU A 35 -0.74 -2.88 0.19
CA GLU A 35 -1.32 -2.15 1.32
C GLU A 35 -0.26 -1.82 2.39
N ARG A 36 0.60 -2.78 2.73
CA ARG A 36 1.73 -2.56 3.65
C ARG A 36 2.72 -1.52 3.11
N LEU A 37 3.05 -1.59 1.82
CA LEU A 37 3.95 -0.63 1.19
C LEU A 37 3.38 0.79 1.25
N VAL A 38 2.09 0.94 0.98
CA VAL A 38 1.39 2.23 1.08
C VAL A 38 1.41 2.77 2.51
N ALA A 39 1.16 1.92 3.51
CA ALA A 39 1.22 2.32 4.92
C ALA A 39 2.63 2.83 5.31
N VAL A 40 3.68 2.14 4.88
CA VAL A 40 5.07 2.56 5.09
C VAL A 40 5.36 3.90 4.40
N ALA A 41 4.91 4.06 3.15
CA ALA A 41 5.10 5.31 2.41
C ALA A 41 4.41 6.51 3.09
N GLN A 42 3.20 6.32 3.63
CA GLN A 42 2.47 7.35 4.37
C GLN A 42 3.20 7.75 5.67
N GLN A 43 3.74 6.78 6.40
CA GLN A 43 4.52 7.05 7.62
C GLN A 43 5.76 7.90 7.31
N HIS A 44 6.50 7.57 6.25
CA HIS A 44 7.68 8.35 5.85
C HIS A 44 7.33 9.76 5.34
N ALA A 45 6.24 9.91 4.59
CA ALA A 45 5.76 11.23 4.16
C ALA A 45 5.36 12.12 5.36
N GLY A 46 4.74 11.55 6.39
CA GLY A 46 4.42 12.25 7.63
C GLY A 46 5.65 12.65 8.44
N GLN A 47 6.66 11.78 8.52
CA GLN A 47 7.93 12.05 9.20
C GLN A 47 8.73 13.20 8.56
N GLN A 48 8.75 13.30 7.23
CA GLN A 48 9.40 14.41 6.53
C GLN A 48 8.76 15.76 6.86
N LYS A 49 7.43 15.80 7.04
CA LYS A 49 6.71 17.03 7.38
C LYS A 49 6.96 17.48 8.83
N ALA A 50 7.11 16.55 9.76
CA ALA A 50 7.42 16.85 11.16
C ALA A 50 8.89 17.28 11.36
N SER A 51 9.82 16.67 10.60
CA SER A 51 11.25 17.03 10.67
C SER A 51 11.57 18.39 10.04
N SER A 52 10.71 18.90 9.17
CA SER A 52 10.90 20.23 8.54
C SER A 52 10.28 21.37 9.35
N ALA A 53 9.54 21.08 10.43
CA ALA A 53 9.07 22.08 11.37
C ALA A 53 10.18 22.36 12.39
N GLU A 54 11.23 23.03 11.94
CA GLU A 54 12.23 23.62 12.83
C GLU A 54 11.52 24.62 13.77
N PRO A 55 11.72 24.53 15.10
CA PRO A 55 11.09 25.45 16.03
C PRO A 55 11.68 26.85 15.81
N VAL A 56 10.94 27.70 15.09
CA VAL A 56 11.26 29.12 14.99
C VAL A 56 11.29 29.68 16.42
N PRO A 57 12.43 30.20 16.90
CA PRO A 57 12.48 30.82 18.22
C PRO A 57 11.49 32.01 18.25
N PRO A 58 10.82 32.26 19.39
CA PRO A 58 9.80 33.30 19.45
C PRO A 58 10.41 34.67 19.10
N PRO A 59 9.65 35.54 18.41
CA PRO A 59 10.13 36.87 18.04
C PRO A 59 10.37 37.66 19.33
N ALA A 60 11.60 38.14 19.51
CA ALA A 60 11.93 39.09 20.56
C ALA A 60 11.04 40.32 20.40
N THR A 61 9.97 40.38 21.18
CA THR A 61 9.18 41.59 21.35
C THR A 61 9.87 42.40 22.45
N GLU A 62 10.24 43.62 22.07
CA GLU A 62 10.04 44.80 22.90
C GLU A 62 11.01 45.01 24.08
N LYS A 63 12.06 45.80 23.80
CA LYS A 63 12.40 46.92 24.67
C LYS A 63 12.61 48.17 23.82
N ALA A 64 11.51 48.86 23.57
CA ALA A 64 11.53 50.30 23.48
C ALA A 64 11.39 50.82 24.92
N GLU A 65 12.44 51.42 25.48
CA GLU A 65 12.31 52.58 26.39
C GLU A 65 13.70 53.17 26.63
N GLU A 66 13.95 54.30 25.96
CA GLU A 66 14.80 55.41 26.40
C GLU A 66 14.22 55.99 27.71
N PRO A 67 15.03 56.59 28.61
CA PRO A 67 15.61 57.91 28.36
C PRO A 67 17.08 58.09 28.78
#